data_AF-A0A8I5P2L4-F1
#
_entry.id   AF-A0A8I5P2L4-F1
#
_cell.length_a   1.000
_cell.length_b   1.000
_cell.length_c   1.000
_cell.angle_alpha   90.00
_cell.angle_beta   90.00
_cell.angle_gamma   90.00
#
_symmetry.space_group_name_H-M   'P 1'
#
loop_
_entity.id
_entity.type
_entity.pdbx_description
1 polymer ?
#
loop_
_entity_poly.entity_id
_entity_poly.type
_entity_poly.pdbx_seq_one_letter_code
_entity_poly.pdbx_strand_id
1 'polypeptide(L)'
;MGGYCGYLANMGGLAAGADAAYIFEEPFDIRDLQSNVEHLTEKMKTTIQRGLVLRNESCSENYTTDFIYQLYSEEGKGVFDCRKNVLGHMQQGGAPSPFDRNFGTKISARAMEWITVKLKEARGRGKGTGEGGRLPW
;
A
#
# COMPACT_ATOMS: atom_id res chain seq x y z
N MET A 1 5.01 6.29 -1.49
CA MET A 1 5.40 4.90 -1.19
C MET A 1 4.30 3.93 -1.65
N GLY A 2 4.65 2.64 -1.72
CA GLY A 2 3.75 1.55 -2.12
C GLY A 2 4.08 0.96 -3.49
N GLY A 3 4.96 1.60 -4.28
CA GLY A 3 5.13 1.26 -5.70
C GLY A 3 3.78 1.27 -6.40
N TYR A 4 3.51 0.23 -7.17
CA TYR A 4 2.19 0.00 -7.80
C TYR A 4 1.12 -0.55 -6.85
N CYS A 5 1.45 -0.88 -5.59
CA CYS A 5 0.47 -1.36 -4.63
C CYS A 5 -0.20 -0.18 -3.89
N GLY A 6 -1.50 -0.01 -4.11
CA GLY A 6 -2.34 1.03 -3.54
C GLY A 6 -2.67 0.85 -2.05
N TYR A 7 -2.26 -0.23 -1.39
CA TYR A 7 -2.67 -0.56 -0.01
C TYR A 7 -2.49 0.62 0.97
N LEU A 8 -1.32 1.26 0.97
CA LEU A 8 -1.04 2.39 1.87
C LEU A 8 -1.90 3.62 1.55
N ALA A 9 -2.12 3.91 0.27
CA ALA A 9 -2.93 5.06 -0.14
C ALA A 9 -4.41 4.83 0.17
N ASN A 10 -4.92 3.64 -0.13
CA ASN A 10 -6.32 3.29 0.08
C ASN A 10 -6.67 3.19 1.57
N MET A 11 -5.93 2.39 2.34
CA MET A 11 -6.18 2.23 3.78
C MET A 11 -5.85 3.51 4.56
N GLY A 12 -4.79 4.23 4.16
CA GLY A 12 -4.46 5.53 4.73
C GLY A 12 -5.55 6.57 4.45
N GLY A 13 -6.11 6.57 3.24
CA GLY A 13 -7.21 7.43 2.85
C GLY A 13 -8.46 7.15 3.67
N LEU A 14 -8.83 5.88 3.81
CA LEU A 14 -9.96 5.47 4.65
C LEU A 14 -9.77 5.88 6.11
N ALA A 15 -8.59 5.63 6.69
CA ALA A 15 -8.29 5.97 8.08
C ALA A 15 -8.23 7.49 8.32
N ALA A 16 -7.78 8.28 7.35
CA ALA A 16 -7.69 9.73 7.44
C ALA A 16 -9.00 10.45 7.07
N GLY A 17 -9.99 9.74 6.50
CA GLY A 17 -11.19 10.34 5.94
C GLY A 17 -10.89 11.20 4.71
N ALA A 18 -10.03 10.71 3.83
CA ALA A 18 -9.70 11.37 2.58
C ALA A 18 -10.88 11.36 1.60
N ASP A 19 -11.00 12.43 0.82
CA ASP A 19 -12.02 12.62 -0.22
C ASP A 19 -11.73 11.81 -1.48
N ALA A 20 -10.45 11.47 -1.70
CA ALA A 20 -10.02 10.58 -2.78
C ALA A 20 -8.70 9.89 -2.42
N ALA A 21 -8.52 8.68 -2.95
CA ALA A 21 -7.26 7.95 -2.94
C ALA A 21 -7.00 7.33 -4.32
N TYR A 22 -6.13 7.96 -5.11
CA TYR A 22 -5.77 7.47 -6.45
C TYR A 22 -4.74 6.35 -6.38
N ILE A 23 -5.05 5.19 -6.96
CA ILE A 23 -4.24 3.97 -6.92
C ILE A 23 -4.03 3.38 -8.32
N PHE A 24 -3.06 2.48 -8.48
CA PHE A 24 -2.77 1.87 -9.77
C PHE A 24 -3.81 0.81 -10.15
N GLU A 25 -4.31 0.09 -9.14
CA GLU A 25 -5.24 -1.02 -9.31
C GLU A 25 -6.63 -0.58 -9.80
N GLU A 26 -6.96 0.69 -9.67
CA GLU A 26 -8.20 1.31 -10.15
C GLU A 26 -7.84 2.41 -11.15
N PRO A 27 -7.92 2.13 -12.47
CA PRO A 27 -7.64 3.13 -13.49
C PRO A 27 -8.58 4.33 -13.38
N PHE A 28 -8.03 5.52 -13.53
CA PHE A 28 -8.77 6.78 -13.56
C PHE A 28 -8.31 7.64 -14.73
N ASP A 29 -9.25 8.38 -15.31
CA ASP A 29 -8.99 9.34 -16.36
C ASP A 29 -9.26 10.79 -15.93
N ILE A 30 -9.14 11.73 -16.86
CA ILE A 30 -9.30 13.15 -16.55
C ILE A 30 -10.71 13.51 -16.06
N ARG A 31 -11.74 12.76 -16.49
CA ARG A 31 -13.14 12.98 -16.09
C ARG A 31 -13.35 12.57 -14.64
N ASP A 32 -12.68 11.50 -14.19
CA ASP A 32 -12.73 11.09 -12.78
C ASP A 32 -12.09 12.15 -11.87
N LEU A 33 -10.99 12.77 -12.32
CA LEU A 33 -10.37 13.89 -11.61
C LEU A 33 -11.29 15.11 -11.57
N GLN A 34 -11.86 15.50 -12.73
CA GLN A 34 -12.79 16.64 -12.82
C GLN A 34 -14.01 16.44 -11.90
N SER A 35 -14.61 15.25 -11.93
CA SER A 35 -15.74 14.89 -11.06
C SER A 35 -15.40 15.06 -9.57
N ASN A 36 -14.19 14.68 -9.15
CA ASN A 36 -13.77 14.86 -7.76
C ASN A 36 -13.50 16.34 -7.41
N VAL A 37 -12.98 17.14 -8.34
CA VAL A 37 -12.85 18.60 -8.15
C VAL A 37 -14.21 19.26 -7.99
N GLU A 38 -15.18 18.93 -8.86
CA GLU A 38 -16.55 19.43 -8.75
C GLU A 38 -17.17 19.05 -7.40
N HIS A 39 -16.98 17.79 -6.96
CA HIS A 39 -17.42 17.34 -5.65
C HIS A 39 -16.81 18.17 -4.50
N LEU A 40 -15.51 18.42 -4.53
CA LEU A 40 -14.86 19.28 -3.51
C LEU A 40 -15.36 20.72 -3.56
N THR A 41 -15.58 21.27 -4.75
CA THR A 41 -16.14 22.62 -4.92
C THR A 41 -17.52 22.75 -4.27
N GLU A 42 -18.40 21.76 -4.47
CA GLU A 42 -19.69 21.72 -3.80
C GLU A 42 -19.54 21.50 -2.28
N LYS A 43 -18.60 20.65 -1.87
CA LYS A 43 -18.30 20.41 -0.45
C LYS A 43 -17.89 21.70 0.27
N MET A 44 -17.15 22.61 -0.37
CA MET A 44 -16.74 23.89 0.23
C MET A 44 -17.92 24.84 0.52
N LYS A 45 -19.10 24.62 -0.06
CA LYS A 45 -20.33 25.36 0.29
C LYS A 45 -20.94 24.90 1.61
N THR A 46 -20.50 23.75 2.12
CA THR A 46 -20.93 23.21 3.42
C THR A 46 -20.07 23.78 4.56
N THR A 47 -20.35 23.35 5.79
CA THR A 47 -19.56 23.74 6.97
C THR A 47 -18.17 23.11 7.01
N ILE A 48 -17.94 22.00 6.30
CA ILE A 48 -16.65 21.29 6.27
C ILE A 48 -15.87 21.74 5.05
N GLN A 49 -15.15 22.84 5.20
CA GLN A 49 -14.38 23.47 4.12
C GLN A 49 -12.93 22.97 4.10
N ARG A 50 -12.76 21.65 3.91
CA ARG A 50 -11.43 21.02 3.78
C ARG A 50 -11.49 19.85 2.82
N GLY A 51 -10.39 19.64 2.09
CA GLY A 51 -10.19 18.51 1.18
C GLY A 51 -8.91 17.76 1.53
N LEU A 52 -8.93 16.44 1.44
CA LEU A 52 -7.73 15.61 1.52
C LEU A 52 -7.73 14.59 0.38
N VAL A 53 -6.70 14.66 -0.47
CA VAL A 53 -6.52 13.76 -1.61
C VAL A 53 -5.21 12.99 -1.41
N LEU A 54 -5.27 11.66 -1.44
CA LEU A 54 -4.11 10.80 -1.44
C LEU A 54 -3.82 10.31 -2.86
N ARG A 55 -2.55 10.15 -3.18
CA ARG A 55 -2.08 9.57 -4.43
C ARG A 55 -1.02 8.53 -4.14
N ASN A 56 -1.22 7.29 -4.57
CA ASN A 56 -0.17 6.28 -4.61
C ASN A 56 0.96 6.75 -5.57
N GLU A 57 2.21 6.40 -5.27
CA GLU A 57 3.35 7.00 -5.98
C GLU A 57 3.48 6.58 -7.44
N SER A 58 3.00 5.39 -7.80
CA SER A 58 3.09 4.82 -9.15
C SER A 58 1.72 4.56 -9.78
N CYS A 59 0.67 5.27 -9.34
CA CYS A 59 -0.69 5.05 -9.85
C CYS A 59 -0.87 5.44 -11.33
N SER A 60 -0.08 6.39 -11.83
CA SER A 60 -0.11 6.84 -13.21
C SER A 60 1.23 7.49 -13.56
N GLU A 61 1.72 7.25 -14.78
CA GLU A 61 2.94 7.89 -15.30
C GLU A 61 2.71 9.37 -15.63
N ASN A 62 1.54 9.70 -16.19
CA ASN A 62 1.22 11.05 -16.68
C ASN A 62 0.53 11.90 -15.62
N TYR A 63 -0.38 11.32 -14.85
CA TYR A 63 -1.10 12.03 -13.78
C TYR A 63 -0.27 11.99 -12.50
N THR A 64 0.83 12.75 -12.55
CA THR A 64 1.78 12.91 -11.44
C THR A 64 1.15 13.66 -10.27
N THR A 65 1.84 13.66 -9.12
CA THR A 65 1.41 14.48 -7.97
C THR A 65 1.35 15.97 -8.34
N ASP A 66 2.27 16.43 -9.20
CA ASP A 66 2.31 17.83 -9.66
C ASP A 66 1.15 18.13 -10.61
N PHE A 67 0.83 17.21 -11.52
CA PHE A 67 -0.31 17.36 -12.42
C PHE A 67 -1.62 17.48 -11.64
N ILE A 68 -1.88 16.55 -10.71
CA ILE A 68 -3.11 16.57 -9.90
C ILE A 68 -3.16 17.86 -9.05
N TYR A 69 -2.04 18.26 -8.44
CA TYR A 69 -1.96 19.52 -7.70
C TYR A 69 -2.31 20.74 -8.56
N GLN A 70 -1.76 20.82 -9.78
CA GLN A 70 -2.04 21.92 -10.72
C GLN A 70 -3.50 21.94 -11.13
N LEU A 71 -4.07 20.77 -11.47
CA LEU A 71 -5.47 20.64 -11.86
C LEU A 71 -6.40 21.16 -10.75
N TYR A 72 -6.25 20.66 -9.52
CA TYR A 72 -7.09 21.07 -8.39
C TYR A 72 -6.90 22.56 -8.05
N SER A 73 -5.67 23.07 -8.16
CA SER A 73 -5.39 24.49 -7.89
C SER A 73 -6.02 25.42 -8.93
N GLU A 74 -6.06 25.00 -10.19
CA GLU A 74 -6.59 25.82 -11.30
C GLU A 74 -8.12 25.79 -11.32
N GLU A 75 -8.71 24.59 -11.27
CA GLU A 75 -10.16 24.42 -11.31
C GLU A 75 -10.85 24.83 -10.00
N GLY A 76 -10.14 24.80 -8.88
CA GLY A 76 -10.63 25.27 -7.58
C GLY A 76 -10.55 26.80 -7.38
N LYS A 77 -10.05 27.56 -8.36
CA LYS A 77 -9.84 29.01 -8.23
C LYS A 77 -11.12 29.74 -7.81
N GLY A 78 -10.97 30.61 -6.82
CA GLY A 78 -12.08 31.37 -6.24
C GLY A 78 -12.90 30.58 -5.21
N VAL A 79 -12.62 29.29 -5.01
CA VAL A 79 -13.31 28.43 -4.03
C VAL A 79 -12.33 27.92 -2.97
N PHE A 80 -11.20 27.34 -3.37
CA PHE A 80 -10.17 26.83 -2.47
C PHE A 80 -8.76 26.93 -3.06
N ASP A 81 -7.73 26.80 -2.22
CA ASP A 81 -6.35 26.63 -2.63
C ASP A 81 -5.83 25.23 -2.28
N CYS A 82 -4.70 24.83 -2.86
CA CYS A 82 -4.10 23.51 -2.63
C CYS A 82 -2.68 23.63 -2.11
N ARG A 83 -2.24 22.57 -1.43
CA ARG A 83 -0.84 22.32 -1.09
C ARG A 83 -0.53 20.86 -1.38
N LYS A 84 0.68 20.59 -1.89
CA LYS A 84 1.16 19.21 -2.12
C LYS A 84 2.25 18.87 -1.12
N ASN A 85 2.23 17.64 -0.61
CA ASN A 85 3.26 17.09 0.25
C ASN A 85 3.63 15.68 -0.23
N VAL A 86 4.90 15.48 -0.58
CA VAL A 86 5.45 14.15 -0.87
C VAL A 86 6.09 13.63 0.41
N LEU A 87 5.41 12.71 1.09
CA LEU A 87 5.82 12.23 2.41
C LEU A 87 7.21 11.57 2.40
N GLY A 88 7.52 10.83 1.34
CA GLY A 88 8.81 10.14 1.19
C GLY A 88 9.03 9.05 2.25
N HIS A 89 10.29 8.81 2.58
CA HIS A 89 10.70 7.64 3.37
C HIS A 89 10.32 7.70 4.85
N MET A 90 9.85 8.84 5.37
CA MET A 90 9.37 8.91 6.74
C MET A 90 8.19 7.96 7.01
N GLN A 91 7.49 7.52 5.95
CA GLN A 91 6.41 6.53 6.03
C GLN A 91 6.89 5.14 6.44
N GLN A 92 8.19 4.85 6.38
CA GLN A 92 8.77 3.60 6.93
C GLN A 92 8.63 3.53 8.46
N GLY A 93 8.43 4.68 9.11
CA GLY A 93 8.29 4.79 10.55
C GLY A 93 9.62 4.82 11.29
N GLY A 94 9.52 4.91 12.61
CA GLY A 94 10.65 4.80 13.54
C GLY A 94 10.64 3.44 14.22
N ALA A 95 10.15 3.38 15.46
CA ALA A 95 9.91 2.10 16.13
C ALA A 95 8.65 1.43 15.56
N PRO A 96 8.66 0.10 15.31
CA PRO A 96 7.52 -0.61 14.73
C PRO A 96 6.31 -0.57 15.66
N SER A 97 5.11 -0.59 15.08
CA SER A 97 3.86 -0.60 15.83
C SER A 97 3.68 -1.89 16.64
N PRO A 98 2.83 -1.93 17.68
CA PRO A 98 2.52 -3.18 18.39
C PRO A 98 1.99 -4.29 17.47
N PHE A 99 1.24 -3.93 16.42
CA PHE A 99 0.76 -4.88 15.43
C PHE A 99 1.93 -5.52 14.68
N ASP A 100 2.84 -4.71 14.13
CA ASP A 100 3.99 -5.20 13.36
C ASP A 100 4.94 -6.04 14.22
N ARG A 101 5.16 -5.64 15.49
CA ARG A 101 5.96 -6.42 16.44
C ARG A 101 5.37 -7.80 16.67
N ASN A 102 4.07 -7.86 16.97
CA ASN A 102 3.38 -9.11 17.25
C ASN A 102 3.26 -9.98 16.00
N PHE A 103 2.95 -9.37 14.85
CA PHE A 103 2.84 -10.07 13.58
C PHE A 103 4.18 -10.68 13.18
N GLY A 104 5.25 -9.88 13.20
CA GLY A 104 6.62 -10.34 12.94
C GLY A 104 7.03 -11.48 13.88
N THR A 105 6.75 -11.36 15.17
CA THR A 105 7.07 -12.41 16.17
C THR A 105 6.32 -13.71 15.87
N LYS A 106 5.00 -13.64 15.67
CA LYS A 106 4.15 -14.81 15.46
C LYS A 106 4.47 -15.52 14.15
N ILE A 107 4.58 -14.79 13.04
CA ILE A 107 4.85 -15.39 11.72
C ILE A 107 6.26 -16.00 11.66
N SER A 108 7.25 -15.34 12.29
CA SER A 108 8.63 -15.84 12.30
C SER A 108 8.78 -17.11 13.14
N ALA A 109 8.16 -17.16 14.32
CA ALA A 109 8.15 -18.36 15.15
C ALA A 109 7.53 -19.54 14.38
N ARG A 110 6.40 -19.30 13.71
CA ARG A 110 5.73 -20.31 12.91
C ARG A 110 6.56 -20.77 11.71
N ALA A 111 7.25 -19.86 11.04
CA ALA A 111 8.15 -20.19 9.94
C ALA A 111 9.31 -21.10 10.41
N MET A 112 9.88 -20.83 11.59
CA MET A 112 10.97 -21.64 12.14
C MET A 112 10.51 -23.05 12.55
N GLU A 113 9.31 -23.18 13.13
CA GLU A 113 8.69 -24.47 13.36
C GLU A 113 8.56 -25.27 12.06
N TRP A 114 8.08 -24.62 10.99
CA TRP A 114 7.92 -25.25 9.69
C TRP A 114 9.26 -25.72 9.10
N ILE A 115 10.29 -24.88 9.15
CA ILE A 115 11.65 -25.23 8.70
C ILE A 115 12.16 -26.45 9.48
N THR A 116 11.99 -26.45 10.80
CA THR A 116 12.43 -27.56 11.67
C THR A 116 11.75 -28.87 11.30
N VAL A 117 10.44 -28.84 11.01
CA VAL A 117 9.69 -30.01 10.53
C VAL A 117 10.26 -30.50 9.20
N LYS A 118 10.48 -29.60 8.23
CA LYS A 118 11.03 -29.98 6.92
C LYS A 118 12.43 -30.58 6.97
N LEU A 119 13.30 -30.06 7.83
CA LEU A 119 14.63 -30.63 8.03
C LEU A 119 14.58 -32.04 8.64
N LYS A 120 13.67 -32.28 9.60
CA LYS A 120 13.48 -33.61 10.20
C LYS A 120 12.96 -34.62 9.18
N GLU A 121 11.99 -34.24 8.35
CA GLU A 121 11.45 -35.08 7.26
C GLU A 121 12.56 -35.49 6.27
N ALA A 122 13.42 -34.55 5.86
CA ALA A 122 14.53 -34.81 4.95
C ALA A 122 15.54 -35.82 5.53
N ARG A 123 15.88 -35.68 6.82
CA ARG A 123 16.79 -36.61 7.50
C ARG A 123 16.20 -38.02 7.65
N GLY A 124 14.89 -38.13 7.83
CA GLY A 124 14.17 -39.41 7.88
C GLY A 124 14.21 -40.17 6.54
N ARG A 125 14.11 -39.46 5.41
CA ARG A 125 14.23 -40.06 4.07
C ARG A 125 15.63 -40.60 3.76
N GLY A 126 16.68 -39.95 4.26
CA GLY A 126 18.07 -40.42 4.10
C GLY A 126 18.43 -41.70 4.87
N LYS A 127 17.62 -42.08 5.89
CA LYS A 127 17.82 -43.33 6.64
C LYS A 127 17.04 -44.53 6.07
N GLY A 128 16.12 -44.31 5.13
CA GLY A 128 15.27 -45.36 4.54
C GLY A 128 15.82 -46.04 3.27
N THR A 129 17.05 -45.73 2.86
CA THR A 129 17.71 -46.33 1.66
C THR A 129 18.99 -47.10 2.00
N GLY A 130 19.14 -47.51 3.27
CA GLY A 130 20.30 -48.22 3.79
C GLY A 130 20.08 -49.70 4.13
N GLU A 131 19.11 -50.39 3.51
CA GLU A 131 18.96 -51.84 3.65
C GLU A 131 19.02 -52.56 2.29
N GLY A 132 20.11 -53.31 2.08
CA GLY A 132 19.94 -54.73 1.75
C GLY A 132 19.92 -55.19 0.30
N GLY A 133 20.50 -54.47 -0.67
CA GLY A 133 20.74 -55.02 -2.02
C GLY A 133 22.02 -55.86 -2.07
N ARG A 134 21.98 -57.14 -1.65
CA ARG A 134 23.08 -58.09 -1.86
C ARG A 134 23.20 -58.37 -3.36
N LEU A 135 24.29 -57.93 -4.00
CA LEU A 135 24.65 -58.32 -5.36
C LEU A 135 24.92 -59.84 -5.39
N PRO A 136 24.45 -60.58 -6.40
CA PRO A 136 24.59 -62.03 -6.45
C PRO A 136 25.95 -62.39 -7.07
N TRP A 137 26.97 -62.57 -6.23
CA TRP A 137 28.06 -63.53 -6.41
C TRP A 137 28.55 -63.98 -5.03
#